data_AF-H6RKK1-F1
#
_entry.id   AF-H6RKK1-F1
#
_cell.length_a   1.000
_cell.length_b   1.000
_cell.length_c   1.000
_cell.angle_alpha   90.00
_cell.angle_beta   90.00
_cell.angle_gamma   90.00
#
_symmetry.space_group_name_H-M   'P 1'
#
loop_
_entity.id
_entity.type
_entity.pdbx_description
1 polymer ?
#
loop_
_entity_poly.entity_id
_entity_poly.type
_entity_poly.pdbx_seq_one_letter_code
_entity_poly.pdbx_strand_id
1 'polypeptide(L)'
;MDLDEVEVALLNAAVGDYAAEAAVLLLANDGYWPAHLRAAGMITVEAEPVGGHMWARIEWAELDAALADGRLPGSPEELAVLRVAVSLADGRPVDLADVAVALDRRRLGLVLAALAHAAGSHDHCAPAGQGADADLGLGPLIAWPARH
;
A
#
# COMPACT_ATOMS: atom_id res chain seq x y z
N MET A 1 -8.05 4.74 -18.49
CA MET A 1 -6.98 4.26 -17.61
C MET A 1 -7.45 2.96 -17.00
N ASP A 2 -6.73 1.88 -17.28
CA ASP A 2 -6.96 0.60 -16.60
C ASP A 2 -6.43 0.66 -15.16
N LEU A 3 -6.56 -0.44 -14.40
CA LEU A 3 -6.13 -0.45 -13.00
C LEU A 3 -4.61 -0.46 -12.84
N ASP A 4 -3.89 -1.04 -13.80
CA ASP A 4 -2.43 -1.12 -13.78
C ASP A 4 -1.82 0.28 -13.99
N GLU A 5 -2.38 1.05 -14.93
CA GLU A 5 -2.00 2.45 -15.15
C GLU A 5 -2.31 3.34 -13.92
N VAL A 6 -3.42 3.08 -13.20
CA VAL A 6 -3.74 3.79 -11.95
C VAL A 6 -2.77 3.41 -10.84
N GLU A 7 -2.43 2.13 -10.69
CA GLU A 7 -1.42 1.68 -9.72
C GLU A 7 -0.08 2.39 -9.98
N VAL A 8 0.36 2.43 -11.24
CA VAL A 8 1.59 3.16 -11.62
C VAL A 8 1.49 4.65 -11.28
N ALA A 9 0.37 5.30 -11.58
CA ALA A 9 0.17 6.71 -11.26
C ALA A 9 0.15 6.99 -9.73
N LEU A 10 -0.40 6.07 -8.93
CA LEU A 10 -0.38 6.14 -7.47
C LEU A 10 1.03 5.94 -6.92
N LEU A 11 1.78 4.96 -7.45
CA LEU A 11 3.17 4.71 -7.04
C LEU A 11 4.08 5.87 -7.40
N ASN A 12 3.94 6.46 -8.59
CA ASN A 12 4.68 7.66 -8.98
C ASN A 12 4.46 8.82 -8.00
N ALA A 13 3.24 8.99 -7.49
CA ALA A 13 2.92 10.02 -6.51
C ALA A 13 3.48 9.72 -5.11
N ALA A 14 3.79 8.45 -4.81
CA ALA A 14 4.30 8.00 -3.52
C ALA A 14 5.83 7.87 -3.47
N VAL A 15 6.54 8.01 -4.59
CA VAL A 15 7.99 7.78 -4.68
C VAL A 15 8.75 8.52 -3.58
N GLY A 16 9.53 7.76 -2.81
CA GLY A 16 10.37 8.29 -1.73
C GLY A 16 9.65 8.41 -0.38
N ASP A 17 8.36 8.10 -0.32
CA ASP A 17 7.63 7.84 0.92
C ASP A 17 7.26 6.34 0.98
N TYR A 18 8.12 5.56 1.64
CA TYR A 18 7.94 4.11 1.73
C TYR A 18 6.64 3.69 2.44
N ALA A 19 6.08 4.53 3.32
CA ALA A 19 4.81 4.22 3.96
C ALA A 19 3.64 4.41 2.98
N ALA A 20 3.66 5.48 2.20
CA ALA A 20 2.69 5.71 1.13
C ALA A 20 2.79 4.65 0.02
N GLU A 21 4.01 4.29 -0.41
CA GLU A 21 4.24 3.21 -1.38
C GLU A 21 3.68 1.87 -0.87
N ALA A 22 4.00 1.52 0.38
CA ALA A 22 3.52 0.29 1.00
C ALA A 22 1.99 0.22 1.07
N ALA A 23 1.31 1.34 1.34
CA ALA A 23 -0.14 1.41 1.33
C ALA A 23 -0.72 1.11 -0.07
N VAL A 24 -0.17 1.73 -1.12
CA VAL A 24 -0.60 1.50 -2.50
C VAL A 24 -0.35 0.05 -2.89
N LEU A 25 0.85 -0.47 -2.64
CA LEU A 25 1.21 -1.86 -2.93
C LEU A 25 0.33 -2.86 -2.17
N LEU A 26 -0.02 -2.57 -0.91
CA LEU A 26 -0.90 -3.43 -0.11
C LEU A 26 -2.29 -3.56 -0.76
N LEU A 27 -2.90 -2.43 -1.12
CA LEU A 27 -4.22 -2.42 -1.76
C LEU A 27 -4.18 -3.07 -3.14
N ALA A 28 -3.13 -2.79 -3.91
CA ALA A 28 -2.95 -3.34 -5.23
C ALA A 28 -2.75 -4.87 -5.21
N ASN A 29 -1.91 -5.38 -4.31
CA ASN A 29 -1.65 -6.82 -4.19
C ASN A 29 -2.82 -7.59 -3.55
N ASP A 30 -3.65 -6.94 -2.72
CA ASP A 30 -4.91 -7.56 -2.25
C ASP A 30 -5.92 -7.73 -3.39
N GLY A 31 -5.88 -6.82 -4.38
CA GLY A 31 -6.65 -6.89 -5.62
C GLY A 31 -8.12 -6.46 -5.51
N TYR A 32 -8.67 -6.36 -4.30
CA TYR A 32 -10.05 -5.95 -4.07
C TYR A 32 -10.21 -4.42 -4.17
N TRP A 33 -9.38 -3.66 -3.47
CA TRP A 33 -9.61 -2.24 -3.23
C TRP A 33 -9.44 -1.29 -4.42
N PRO A 34 -8.50 -1.47 -5.36
CA PRO A 34 -8.29 -0.49 -6.44
C PRO A 34 -9.55 -0.22 -7.27
N ALA A 35 -10.29 -1.28 -7.63
CA ALA A 35 -11.54 -1.16 -8.39
C ALA A 35 -12.65 -0.47 -7.58
N HIS A 36 -12.79 -0.83 -6.30
CA HIS A 36 -13.83 -0.30 -5.43
C HIS A 36 -13.58 1.17 -5.05
N LEU A 37 -12.34 1.54 -4.75
CA LEU A 37 -11.95 2.93 -4.51
C LEU A 37 -12.20 3.79 -5.74
N ARG A 38 -11.83 3.31 -6.93
CA ARG A 38 -12.12 4.01 -8.19
C ARG A 38 -13.62 4.18 -8.43
N ALA A 39 -14.40 3.11 -8.27
CA ALA A 39 -15.85 3.15 -8.45
C ALA A 39 -16.55 4.09 -7.44
N ALA A 40 -16.01 4.20 -6.23
CA ALA A 40 -16.50 5.10 -5.19
C ALA A 40 -16.05 6.56 -5.35
N GLY A 41 -15.28 6.89 -6.40
CA GLY A 41 -14.75 8.23 -6.63
C GLY A 41 -13.62 8.63 -5.66
N MET A 42 -12.97 7.65 -5.02
CA MET A 42 -11.92 7.87 -4.01
C MET A 42 -10.53 8.01 -4.61
N ILE A 43 -10.39 7.94 -5.94
CA ILE A 43 -9.13 8.10 -6.64
C ILE A 43 -9.26 9.29 -7.59
N THR A 44 -8.45 10.32 -7.33
CA THR A 44 -8.28 11.45 -8.23
C THR A 44 -7.07 11.19 -9.11
N VAL A 45 -7.24 11.34 -10.43
CA VAL A 45 -6.16 11.21 -11.42
C VAL A 45 -6.00 12.54 -12.12
N GLU A 46 -4.78 13.04 -12.14
CA GLU A 46 -4.43 14.31 -12.75
C GLU A 46 -3.22 14.13 -13.67
N ALA A 47 -3.18 14.92 -14.74
CA ALA A 47 -2.02 14.98 -15.61
C ALA A 47 -1.03 15.98 -15.04
N GLU A 48 0.25 15.61 -14.97
CA GLU A 48 1.30 16.56 -14.66
C GLU A 48 1.36 17.62 -15.78
N PRO A 49 1.35 18.93 -15.44
CA PRO A 49 1.33 20.00 -16.45
C PRO A 49 2.55 19.96 -17.39
N VAL A 50 3.66 19.38 -16.94
CA VAL A 50 4.92 19.26 -17.65
C VAL A 50 5.29 17.78 -17.71
N GLY A 51 5.73 17.28 -18.87
CA GLY A 51 6.14 15.88 -19.03
C GLY A 51 5.01 14.90 -19.33
N GLY A 52 3.76 15.23 -19.02
CA GLY A 52 2.58 14.44 -19.41
C GLY A 52 2.43 13.12 -18.65
N HIS A 53 3.19 12.92 -17.58
CA HIS A 53 3.01 11.80 -16.67
C HIS A 53 1.68 11.96 -15.92
N MET A 54 1.02 10.84 -15.65
CA MET A 54 -0.18 10.83 -14.82
C MET A 54 0.24 10.60 -13.37
N TRP A 55 -0.35 11.36 -12.46
CA TRP A 55 -0.28 11.12 -11.04
C TRP A 55 -1.68 10.86 -10.51
N ALA A 56 -1.77 10.04 -9.47
CA ALA A 56 -3.03 9.72 -8.84
C ALA A 56 -2.86 9.83 -7.32
N ARG A 57 -3.97 10.13 -6.64
CA ARG A 57 -4.04 10.10 -5.17
C ARG A 57 -5.33 9.45 -4.71
N ILE A 58 -5.24 8.73 -3.59
CA ILE A 58 -6.41 8.26 -2.86
C ILE A 58 -6.87 9.37 -1.91
N GLU A 59 -8.16 9.67 -1.88
CA GLU A 59 -8.75 10.69 -1.01
C GLU A 59 -8.92 10.14 0.43
N TRP A 60 -7.81 9.94 1.15
CA TRP A 60 -7.81 9.34 2.49
C TRP A 60 -8.70 10.07 3.50
N ALA A 61 -8.78 11.40 3.41
CA ALA A 61 -9.61 12.24 4.27
C ALA A 61 -11.13 11.97 4.12
N GLU A 62 -11.56 11.53 2.93
CA GLU A 62 -12.98 11.29 2.63
C GLU A 62 -13.41 9.84 2.90
N LEU A 63 -12.47 9.00 3.36
CA LEU A 63 -12.70 7.56 3.47
C LEU A 63 -13.74 7.20 4.52
N ASP A 64 -13.74 7.89 5.66
CA ASP A 64 -14.70 7.61 6.73
C ASP A 64 -16.13 7.96 6.31
N ALA A 65 -16.29 9.09 5.61
CA ALA A 65 -17.56 9.45 5.01
C ALA A 65 -17.99 8.37 3.99
N ALA A 66 -17.07 7.91 3.14
CA ALA A 66 -17.35 6.86 2.16
C ALA A 66 -17.76 5.53 2.77
N LEU A 67 -17.14 5.13 3.88
CA LEU A 67 -17.52 3.95 4.65
C LEU A 67 -18.88 4.13 5.32
N ALA A 68 -19.13 5.28 5.96
CA ALA A 68 -20.40 5.58 6.62
C ALA A 68 -21.58 5.62 5.64
N ASP A 69 -21.36 6.11 4.42
CA ASP A 69 -22.34 6.15 3.33
C ASP A 69 -22.56 4.77 2.67
N GLY A 70 -21.77 3.76 3.02
CA GLY A 70 -21.81 2.43 2.39
C GLY A 70 -21.28 2.39 0.95
N ARG A 71 -20.52 3.40 0.52
CA ARG A 71 -19.91 3.46 -0.83
C ARG A 71 -18.72 2.51 -0.99
N LEU A 72 -18.15 2.08 0.13
CA LEU A 72 -17.02 1.16 0.19
C LEU A 72 -17.44 -0.15 0.88
N PRO A 73 -18.14 -1.06 0.18
CA PRO A 73 -18.44 -2.38 0.72
C PRO A 73 -17.13 -3.15 0.91
N GLY A 74 -17.13 -4.06 1.88
CA GLY A 74 -16.01 -4.97 2.12
C GLY A 74 -16.33 -5.95 3.24
N SER A 75 -15.75 -7.15 3.15
CA SER A 75 -15.73 -8.11 4.24
C SER A 75 -14.90 -7.57 5.43
N PRO A 76 -15.02 -8.17 6.64
CA PRO A 76 -14.18 -7.78 7.77
C PRO A 76 -12.67 -7.82 7.45
N GLU A 77 -12.23 -8.79 6.65
CA GLU A 77 -10.83 -8.97 6.24
C GLU A 77 -10.39 -7.91 5.24
N GLU A 78 -11.24 -7.58 4.26
CA GLU A 78 -10.99 -6.51 3.30
C GLU A 78 -10.90 -5.16 4.00
N LEU A 79 -11.82 -4.88 4.92
CA LEU A 79 -11.81 -3.65 5.71
C LEU A 79 -10.59 -3.58 6.63
N ALA A 80 -10.09 -4.71 7.14
CA ALA A 80 -8.85 -4.74 7.91
C ALA A 80 -7.64 -4.34 7.06
N VAL A 81 -7.53 -4.85 5.82
CA VAL A 81 -6.50 -4.45 4.86
C VAL A 81 -6.57 -2.95 4.56
N LEU A 82 -7.78 -2.42 4.31
CA LEU A 82 -7.97 -0.99 4.07
C LEU A 82 -7.52 -0.15 5.27
N ARG A 83 -7.92 -0.52 6.49
CA ARG A 83 -7.49 0.19 7.71
C ARG A 83 -5.98 0.23 7.88
N VAL A 84 -5.28 -0.88 7.58
CA VAL A 84 -3.81 -0.92 7.61
C VAL A 84 -3.21 -0.01 6.55
N ALA A 85 -3.70 -0.04 5.30
CA ALA A 85 -3.21 0.84 4.25
C ALA A 85 -3.37 2.32 4.61
N VAL A 86 -4.51 2.69 5.19
CA VAL A 86 -4.80 4.05 5.66
C VAL A 86 -3.91 4.43 6.84
N SER A 87 -3.63 3.50 7.74
CA SER A 87 -2.68 3.71 8.84
C SER A 87 -1.28 4.02 8.31
N LEU A 88 -0.83 3.31 7.27
CA LEU A 88 0.46 3.55 6.63
C LEU A 88 0.50 4.88 5.88
N ALA A 89 -0.54 5.22 5.11
CA ALA A 89 -0.54 6.41 4.24
C ALA A 89 -0.89 7.72 4.98
N ASP A 90 -1.76 7.67 5.99
CA ASP A 90 -2.35 8.86 6.64
C ASP A 90 -2.11 8.87 8.17
N GLY A 91 -1.36 7.89 8.70
CA GLY A 91 -1.02 7.82 10.13
C GLY A 91 -2.19 7.53 11.04
N ARG A 92 -3.34 7.12 10.50
CA ARG A 92 -4.54 6.84 11.29
C ARG A 92 -4.32 5.63 12.20
N PRO A 93 -4.75 5.68 13.47
CA PRO A 93 -4.56 4.57 14.40
C PRO A 93 -5.39 3.36 13.96
N VAL A 94 -4.82 2.17 14.13
CA VAL A 94 -5.50 0.90 13.92
C VAL A 94 -5.30 0.00 15.14
N ASP A 95 -6.36 -0.71 15.55
CA ASP A 95 -6.24 -1.75 16.57
C ASP A 95 -5.67 -3.03 15.93
N LEU A 96 -4.44 -3.37 16.30
CA LEU A 96 -3.75 -4.55 15.77
C LEU A 96 -4.38 -5.87 16.23
N ALA A 97 -5.06 -5.91 17.39
CA ALA A 97 -5.74 -7.12 17.84
C ALA A 97 -6.95 -7.41 16.93
N ASP A 98 -7.73 -6.39 16.60
CA ASP A 98 -8.86 -6.52 15.67
C ASP A 98 -8.40 -6.88 14.25
N VAL A 99 -7.31 -6.25 13.78
CA VAL A 99 -6.70 -6.61 12.50
C VAL A 99 -6.24 -8.07 12.51
N ALA A 100 -5.51 -8.50 13.54
CA ALA A 100 -4.98 -9.85 13.62
C ALA A 100 -6.08 -10.93 13.65
N VAL A 101 -7.22 -10.67 14.29
CA VAL A 101 -8.36 -11.58 14.32
C VAL A 101 -9.08 -11.68 12.97
N ALA A 102 -9.12 -10.58 12.21
CA ALA A 102 -9.79 -10.56 10.91
C ALA A 102 -8.96 -11.25 9.81
N LEU A 103 -7.65 -11.04 9.76
CA LEU A 103 -6.86 -11.41 8.58
C LEU A 103 -6.74 -12.94 8.36
N ASP A 104 -6.99 -13.36 7.13
CA ASP A 104 -6.59 -14.68 6.65
C ASP A 104 -5.06 -14.78 6.42
N ARG A 105 -4.55 -16.00 6.17
CA ARG A 105 -3.11 -16.23 5.94
C ARG A 105 -2.54 -15.42 4.78
N ARG A 106 -3.30 -15.23 3.70
CA ARG A 106 -2.84 -14.51 2.50
C ARG A 106 -2.69 -13.02 2.83
N ARG A 107 -3.73 -12.42 3.40
CA ARG A 107 -3.76 -10.99 3.73
C ARG A 107 -2.82 -10.63 4.87
N LEU A 108 -2.61 -11.53 5.83
CA LEU A 108 -1.54 -11.38 6.82
C LEU A 108 -0.16 -11.30 6.14
N GLY A 109 0.10 -12.16 5.14
CA GLY A 109 1.33 -12.09 4.35
C GLY A 109 1.52 -10.74 3.65
N LEU A 110 0.45 -10.19 3.06
CA LEU A 110 0.47 -8.87 2.43
C LEU A 110 0.73 -7.75 3.43
N VAL A 111 0.08 -7.76 4.60
CA VAL A 111 0.28 -6.76 5.65
C VAL A 111 1.72 -6.80 6.19
N LEU A 112 2.29 -7.98 6.37
CA LEU A 112 3.69 -8.12 6.80
C LEU A 112 4.67 -7.61 5.74
N ALA A 113 4.43 -7.88 4.46
CA ALA A 113 5.22 -7.32 3.36
C ALA A 113 5.11 -5.79 3.32
N ALA A 114 3.91 -5.23 3.50
CA ALA A 114 3.67 -3.79 3.56
C ALA A 114 4.44 -3.12 4.71
N LEU A 115 4.39 -3.70 5.92
CA LEU A 115 5.15 -3.20 7.07
C LEU A 115 6.66 -3.27 6.84
N ALA A 116 7.15 -4.36 6.25
CA ALA A 116 8.57 -4.50 5.89
C ALA A 116 8.99 -3.48 4.83
N HIS A 117 8.13 -3.18 3.86
CA HIS A 117 8.37 -2.15 2.84
C HIS A 117 8.40 -0.76 3.45
N ALA A 118 7.39 -0.41 4.26
CA ALA A 118 7.29 0.88 4.94
C ALA A 118 8.48 1.16 5.87
N ALA A 119 9.05 0.10 6.46
CA ALA A 119 10.26 0.18 7.27
C ALA A 119 11.56 0.33 6.45
N GLY A 120 11.48 0.37 5.11
CA GLY A 120 12.65 0.47 4.22
C GLY A 120 13.49 -0.80 4.14
N SER A 121 12.93 -1.97 4.49
CA SER A 121 13.75 -3.18 4.63
C SER A 121 14.40 -3.65 3.33
N HIS A 122 13.86 -3.25 2.18
CA HIS A 122 14.43 -3.55 0.86
C HIS A 122 15.75 -2.82 0.60
N ASP A 123 16.05 -1.74 1.34
CA ASP A 123 17.30 -0.96 1.25
C ASP A 123 18.30 -1.31 2.36
N HIS A 124 17.97 -2.26 3.23
CA HIS A 124 18.89 -2.65 4.29
C HIS A 124 20.14 -3.33 3.71
N CYS A 125 21.31 -2.85 4.09
CA CYS A 125 22.60 -3.48 3.80
C CYS A 125 23.12 -4.21 5.04
N ALA A 126 23.85 -5.31 4.82
CA ALA A 126 24.61 -5.93 5.90
C ALA A 126 25.62 -4.91 6.47
N PRO A 127 25.82 -4.84 7.79
CA PRO A 127 26.90 -4.04 8.34
C PRO A 127 28.22 -4.55 7.74
N ALA A 128 29.05 -3.63 7.25
CA ALA A 128 30.32 -3.98 6.63
C ALA A 128 31.14 -4.87 7.57
N GLY A 129 31.25 -6.16 7.24
CA GLY A 129 32.27 -7.02 7.83
C GLY A 129 33.64 -6.44 7.47
N GLN A 130 34.65 -6.67 8.30
CA GLN A 130 36.04 -6.34 7.96
C GLN A 130 36.50 -7.26 6.80
N GLY A 131 36.10 -6.96 5.57
CA GLY A 131 36.28 -7.80 4.39
C GLY A 131 35.51 -7.25 3.19
N ALA A 132 35.94 -7.58 1.98
CA ALA A 132 35.57 -6.97 0.70
C ALA A 132 34.09 -7.14 0.23
N ASP A 133 33.17 -7.50 1.12
CA ASP A 133 31.74 -7.76 0.84
C ASP A 133 30.81 -6.71 1.49
N ALA A 134 31.28 -5.45 1.55
CA ALA A 134 30.63 -4.39 2.33
C ALA A 134 29.31 -3.84 1.75
N ASP A 135 28.74 -4.42 0.69
CA ASP A 135 27.61 -3.81 -0.02
C ASP A 135 26.61 -4.81 -0.62
N LEU A 136 26.49 -6.00 -0.03
CA LEU A 136 25.44 -6.94 -0.41
C LEU A 136 24.13 -6.51 0.27
N GLY A 137 23.25 -5.85 -0.50
CA GLY A 137 21.88 -5.54 -0.07
C GLY A 137 21.16 -6.81 0.39
N LEU A 138 20.49 -6.75 1.53
CA LEU A 138 19.85 -7.90 2.17
C LEU A 138 18.54 -8.32 1.48
N GLY A 139 18.02 -7.46 0.58
CA GLY A 139 16.68 -7.60 0.02
C GLY A 139 15.60 -7.34 1.07
N PRO A 140 14.31 -7.37 0.67
CA PRO A 140 13.21 -7.12 1.58
C PRO A 140 13.15 -8.19 2.67
N LEU A 141 12.91 -7.77 3.92
CA LEU A 141 12.77 -8.70 5.06
C LEU A 141 11.60 -9.68 4.84
N ILE A 142 10.51 -9.17 4.26
CA ILE A 142 9.36 -9.95 3.79
C ILE A 142 9.06 -9.51 2.37
N ALA A 143 9.22 -10.44 1.41
CA ALA A 143 8.92 -10.16 0.01
C ALA A 143 7.40 -10.13 -0.24
N TRP A 144 6.97 -9.28 -1.18
CA TRP A 144 5.61 -9.33 -1.71
C TRP A 144 5.34 -10.69 -2.38
N PRO A 145 4.18 -11.33 -2.14
CA PRO A 145 3.80 -12.55 -2.85
C PRO A 145 3.72 -12.32 -4.36
N ALA A 146 4.02 -13.35 -5.15
CA ALA A 146 3.82 -13.28 -6.60
C ALA A 146 2.33 -13.10 -6.93
N ARG A 147 2.03 -12.16 -7.83
CA ARG A 147 0.69 -12.00 -8.40
C ARG A 147 0.47 -13.15 -9.40
N HIS A 148 -0.66 -13.84 -9.28
CA HIS A 148 -1.06 -14.93 -10.18
C HIS A 148 -2.00 -14.43 -11.27
#